data_AF-A0A242W7I2-F1
#
_entry.id   AF-A0A242W7I2-F1
#
_cell.length_a   1.000
_cell.length_b   1.000
_cell.length_c   1.000
_cell.angle_alpha   90.00
_cell.angle_beta   90.00
_cell.angle_gamma   90.00
#
_symmetry.space_group_name_H-M   'P 1'
#
loop_
_entity.id
_entity.type
_entity.pdbx_description
1 polymer ?
#
loop_
_entity_poly.entity_id
_entity_poly.type
_entity_poly.pdbx_seq_one_letter_code
_entity_poly.pdbx_strand_id
1 'polypeptide(L)'
;MNFNDQQLQDFFTGTPLGKRLLADAKKKQAEFDSKLNEIRGSINTLHQNIEYATYGRPDTRNSQIVSYFSGNPVLIQTDNRSRVISCEPITNENWKGLDSVVQQDVKGSNPVAYQRLQHGKFILNDDDTYFLNLARAESGLNVDVLNAYANMKQPHERDYAEQFDNAEDMENGVLSFHKWHSAMTTDQNIADLHAELHAYEKNLNDSINANEIIPFDVSAIEGEQASAFGVTAE
;
A
#
# COMPACT_ATOMS: atom_id res chain seq x y z
N MET A 1 31.42 -25.91 -41.14
CA MET A 1 30.23 -26.16 -41.99
C MET A 1 29.43 -24.88 -42.03
N ASN A 2 29.27 -24.26 -43.21
CA ASN A 2 28.34 -23.14 -43.37
C ASN A 2 26.99 -23.74 -43.75
N PHE A 3 26.09 -23.85 -42.76
CA PHE A 3 24.70 -24.16 -43.07
C PHE A 3 24.06 -22.91 -43.66
N ASN A 4 23.43 -23.03 -44.83
CA ASN A 4 22.58 -21.97 -45.36
C ASN A 4 21.33 -21.85 -44.46
N ASP A 5 20.92 -20.64 -44.10
CA ASP A 5 19.72 -20.36 -43.29
C ASP A 5 18.47 -21.10 -43.80
N GLN A 6 18.36 -21.29 -45.12
CA GLN A 6 17.29 -22.06 -45.75
C GLN A 6 17.29 -23.53 -45.30
N GLN A 7 18.46 -24.17 -45.22
CA GLN A 7 18.59 -25.58 -44.82
C GLN A 7 18.29 -25.79 -43.33
N LEU A 8 18.61 -24.82 -42.48
CA LEU A 8 18.25 -24.83 -41.06
C LEU A 8 16.73 -24.64 -40.90
N GLN A 9 16.15 -23.71 -41.65
CA GLN A 9 14.71 -23.46 -41.63
C GLN A 9 13.93 -24.69 -42.11
N ASP A 10 14.39 -25.35 -43.17
CA ASP A 10 13.81 -26.59 -43.68
C ASP A 10 13.95 -27.75 -42.69
N PHE A 11 15.03 -27.81 -41.91
CA PHE A 11 15.19 -28.81 -40.85
C PHE A 11 14.17 -28.61 -39.71
N PHE A 12 14.08 -27.40 -39.17
CA PHE A 12 13.17 -27.08 -38.05
C PHE A 12 11.69 -27.15 -38.43
N THR A 13 11.35 -26.89 -39.70
CA THR A 13 9.96 -26.88 -40.18
C THR A 13 9.55 -28.16 -40.92
N GLY A 14 10.49 -28.88 -41.51
CA GLY A 14 10.24 -30.05 -42.35
C GLY A 14 10.37 -31.40 -41.65
N THR A 15 11.19 -31.51 -40.59
CA THR A 15 11.44 -32.79 -39.91
C THR A 15 10.68 -32.92 -38.58
N PRO A 16 10.23 -34.12 -38.19
CA PRO A 16 9.61 -34.34 -36.86
C PRO A 16 10.52 -33.98 -35.70
N LEU A 17 11.83 -34.23 -35.80
CA LEU A 17 12.83 -33.87 -34.79
C LEU A 17 12.99 -32.34 -34.70
N GLY A 18 13.15 -31.66 -35.83
CA GLY A 18 13.25 -30.20 -35.88
C GLY A 18 12.01 -29.51 -35.31
N LYS A 19 10.81 -30.01 -35.62
CA LYS A 19 9.55 -29.50 -35.03
C LYS A 19 9.50 -29.69 -33.51
N ARG A 20 9.95 -30.84 -32.99
CA ARG A 20 10.03 -31.10 -31.54
C ARG A 20 11.02 -30.16 -30.85
N LEU A 21 12.21 -29.96 -31.43
CA LEU A 21 13.22 -29.05 -30.90
C LEU A 21 12.73 -27.59 -30.90
N LEU A 22 12.04 -27.16 -31.96
CA LEU A 22 11.45 -25.82 -32.02
C LEU A 22 10.34 -25.65 -30.98
N ALA A 23 9.51 -26.68 -30.75
CA ALA A 23 8.47 -26.64 -29.73
C ALA A 23 9.05 -26.56 -28.30
N ASP A 24 10.07 -27.36 -28.00
CA ASP A 24 10.78 -27.31 -26.71
C ASP A 24 11.49 -25.97 -26.50
N ALA A 25 12.13 -25.42 -27.54
CA ALA A 25 12.76 -24.10 -27.48
C ALA A 25 11.73 -23.00 -27.19
N LYS A 26 10.57 -23.01 -27.87
CA LYS A 26 9.47 -22.08 -27.59
C LYS A 26 8.92 -22.22 -26.17
N LYS A 27 8.80 -23.45 -25.68
CA LYS A 27 8.34 -23.71 -24.31
C LYS A 27 9.32 -23.12 -23.29
N LYS A 28 10.62 -23.40 -23.45
CA LYS A 28 11.66 -22.86 -22.56
C LYS A 28 11.74 -21.34 -22.62
N GLN A 29 11.60 -20.75 -23.81
CA GLN A 29 11.54 -19.29 -23.95
C GLN A 29 10.34 -18.70 -23.21
N ALA A 30 9.16 -19.30 -23.35
CA ALA A 30 7.95 -18.84 -22.65
C ALA A 30 8.09 -18.96 -21.12
N GLU A 31 8.69 -20.05 -20.62
CA GLU A 31 8.99 -20.23 -19.19
C GLU A 31 9.98 -19.17 -18.69
N PHE A 32 11.02 -18.88 -19.46
CA PHE A 32 11.99 -17.82 -19.16
C PHE A 32 11.32 -16.44 -19.11
N ASP A 33 10.55 -16.09 -20.14
CA ASP A 33 9.85 -14.80 -20.22
C ASP A 33 8.82 -14.64 -19.08
N SER A 34 8.11 -15.71 -18.71
CA SER A 34 7.18 -15.72 -17.57
C SER A 34 7.90 -15.36 -16.27
N LYS A 35 9.01 -16.05 -15.98
CA LYS A 35 9.79 -15.81 -14.77
C LYS A 35 10.45 -14.43 -14.73
N LEU A 36 10.90 -13.91 -15.88
CA LEU A 36 11.37 -12.52 -15.95
C LEU A 36 10.26 -11.52 -15.61
N ASN A 37 9.02 -11.78 -16.04
CA ASN A 37 7.89 -10.92 -15.72
C ASN A 37 7.49 -11.03 -14.24
N GLU A 38 7.62 -12.20 -13.61
CA GLU A 38 7.45 -12.37 -12.17
C GLU A 38 8.46 -11.52 -11.39
N ILE A 39 9.75 -11.59 -11.74
CA ILE A 39 10.81 -10.77 -11.11
C ILE A 39 10.53 -9.27 -11.29
N ARG A 40 10.15 -8.83 -12.50
CA ARG A 40 9.73 -7.43 -12.74
C ARG A 40 8.51 -7.03 -11.93
N GLY A 41 7.58 -7.96 -11.72
CA GLY A 41 6.42 -7.79 -10.84
C GLY A 41 6.85 -7.49 -9.41
N SER A 42 7.74 -8.31 -8.85
CA SER A 42 8.31 -8.12 -7.51
C SER A 42 9.02 -6.77 -7.36
N ILE A 43 9.84 -6.37 -8.35
CA ILE A 43 10.50 -5.06 -8.38
C ILE A 43 9.48 -3.92 -8.31
N ASN A 44 8.40 -3.99 -9.11
CA ASN A 44 7.36 -2.97 -9.09
C ASN A 44 6.63 -2.90 -7.75
N THR A 45 6.34 -4.05 -7.14
CA THR A 45 5.74 -4.12 -5.80
C THR A 45 6.66 -3.52 -4.74
N LEU A 46 7.97 -3.80 -4.81
CA LEU A 46 8.95 -3.22 -3.88
C LEU A 46 9.04 -1.71 -4.03
N HIS A 47 9.04 -1.17 -5.25
CA HIS A 47 8.96 0.29 -5.45
C HIS A 47 7.72 0.91 -4.81
N GLN A 48 6.55 0.28 -4.97
CA GLN A 48 5.31 0.76 -4.37
C GLN A 48 5.37 0.70 -2.83
N ASN A 49 5.92 -0.39 -2.28
CA ASN A 49 6.08 -0.57 -0.85
C ASN A 49 7.05 0.45 -0.24
N ILE A 50 8.20 0.70 -0.89
CA ILE A 50 9.17 1.73 -0.49
C ILE A 50 8.51 3.11 -0.51
N GLU A 51 7.81 3.42 -1.60
CA GLU A 51 7.13 4.70 -1.75
C GLU A 51 6.07 4.91 -0.66
N TYR A 52 5.26 3.89 -0.38
CA TYR A 52 4.27 3.95 0.70
C TYR A 52 4.92 4.05 2.08
N ALA A 53 5.93 3.24 2.38
CA ALA A 53 6.63 3.25 3.67
C ALA A 53 7.30 4.61 3.95
N THR A 54 7.86 5.23 2.91
CA THR A 54 8.60 6.49 3.02
C THR A 54 7.69 7.70 3.11
N TYR A 55 6.61 7.72 2.32
CA TYR A 55 5.81 8.92 2.07
C TYR A 55 4.31 8.76 2.33
N GLY A 56 3.80 7.58 2.69
CA GLY A 56 2.36 7.31 2.80
C GLY A 56 1.66 7.24 1.43
N ARG A 57 0.33 7.37 1.38
CA ARG A 57 -0.42 7.29 0.11
C ARG A 57 -0.30 8.58 -0.71
N PRO A 58 -0.05 8.52 -2.03
CA PRO A 58 0.13 9.71 -2.87
C PRO A 58 -0.99 10.75 -2.78
N ASP A 59 -2.25 10.32 -2.68
CA ASP A 59 -3.45 11.17 -2.60
C ASP A 59 -3.56 11.92 -1.25
N THR A 60 -2.86 11.44 -0.23
CA THR A 60 -2.89 11.99 1.13
C THR A 60 -1.64 12.78 1.52
N ARG A 61 -0.68 12.98 0.60
CA ARG A 61 0.56 13.72 0.86
C ARG A 61 0.40 15.21 0.61
N ASN A 62 0.76 16.05 1.58
CA ASN A 62 0.63 17.51 1.48
C ASN A 62 -0.78 17.94 1.06
N SER A 63 -1.79 17.23 1.55
CA SER A 63 -3.18 17.34 1.10
C SER A 63 -4.07 17.90 2.20
N GLN A 64 -5.20 18.46 1.77
CA GLN A 64 -6.34 18.73 2.65
C GLN A 64 -7.38 17.63 2.41
N ILE A 65 -7.85 17.00 3.48
CA ILE A 65 -8.70 15.82 3.41
C ILE A 65 -9.89 16.01 4.36
N VAL A 66 -11.09 15.69 3.89
CA VAL A 66 -12.26 15.59 4.76
C VAL A 66 -12.31 14.19 5.36
N SER A 67 -12.33 14.10 6.69
CA SER A 67 -12.59 12.85 7.43
C SER A 67 -13.79 13.03 8.36
N TYR A 68 -14.20 11.95 9.03
CA TYR A 68 -15.37 11.93 9.91
C TYR A 68 -15.04 11.26 11.24
N PHE A 69 -15.15 12.00 12.33
CA PHE A 69 -14.99 11.47 13.69
C PHE A 69 -16.36 11.42 14.37
N SER A 70 -16.85 10.23 14.69
CA SER A 70 -18.19 10.03 15.26
C SER A 70 -19.32 10.71 14.46
N GLY A 71 -19.17 10.75 13.13
CA GLY A 71 -20.10 11.42 12.21
C GLY A 71 -19.87 12.94 12.04
N ASN A 72 -18.93 13.54 12.76
CA ASN A 72 -18.57 14.95 12.60
C ASN A 72 -17.56 15.12 11.46
N PRO A 73 -17.85 15.94 10.44
CA PRO A 73 -16.88 16.26 9.40
C PRO A 73 -15.74 17.07 10.00
N VAL A 74 -14.51 16.65 9.72
CA VAL A 74 -13.27 17.32 10.12
C VAL A 74 -12.40 17.54 8.88
N LEU A 75 -11.74 18.69 8.82
CA LEU A 75 -10.75 19.02 7.79
C LEU A 75 -9.36 18.73 8.34
N ILE A 76 -8.65 17.83 7.71
CA ILE A 76 -7.30 17.40 8.08
C ILE A 76 -6.31 17.93 7.04
N GLN A 77 -5.22 18.53 7.51
CA GLN A 77 -4.07 18.84 6.66
C GLN A 77 -2.93 17.87 6.98
N THR A 78 -2.25 17.39 5.94
CA THR A 78 -1.18 16.41 6.07
C THR A 78 0.16 16.92 5.57
N ASP A 79 1.25 16.30 6.05
CA ASP A 79 2.61 16.52 5.54
C ASP A 79 2.93 15.61 4.35
N ASN A 80 4.20 15.63 3.90
CA ASN A 80 4.69 14.82 2.79
C ASN A 80 4.80 13.31 3.11
N ARG A 81 4.55 12.91 4.36
CA ARG A 81 4.47 11.53 4.85
C ARG A 81 3.04 11.14 5.25
N SER A 82 2.06 11.95 4.85
CA SER A 82 0.64 11.78 5.18
C SER A 82 0.33 11.82 6.68
N ARG A 83 1.19 12.44 7.50
CA ARG A 83 0.97 12.66 8.93
C ARG A 83 0.14 13.91 9.13
N VAL A 84 -0.76 13.88 10.11
CA VAL A 84 -1.60 15.03 10.43
C VAL A 84 -0.76 16.20 10.95
N ILE A 85 -0.89 17.36 10.31
CA ILE A 85 -0.31 18.64 10.76
C ILE A 85 -1.38 19.45 11.52
N SER A 86 -2.62 19.44 11.02
CA SER A 86 -3.74 20.14 11.64
C SER A 86 -5.04 19.39 11.39
N CYS A 87 -5.97 19.52 12.33
CA CYS A 87 -7.29 18.92 12.26
C CYS A 87 -8.31 19.93 12.82
N GLU A 88 -9.22 20.40 11.98
CA GLU A 88 -10.22 21.40 12.33
C GLU A 88 -11.64 20.88 12.09
N PRO A 89 -12.55 20.93 13.08
CA PRO A 89 -13.95 20.55 12.88
C PRO A 89 -14.64 21.47 11.87
N ILE A 90 -15.42 20.88 10.97
CA ILE A 90 -16.28 21.63 10.05
C ILE A 90 -17.62 21.88 10.75
N THR A 91 -17.91 23.15 11.01
CA THR A 91 -19.03 23.64 11.82
C THR A 91 -19.91 24.60 11.01
N ASN A 92 -21.06 24.99 11.55
CA ASN A 92 -21.94 25.94 10.85
C ASN A 92 -21.26 27.31 10.65
N GLU A 93 -20.36 27.67 11.57
CA GLU A 93 -19.66 28.95 11.63
C GLU A 93 -18.60 29.07 10.53
N ASN A 94 -17.80 28.02 10.31
CA ASN A 94 -16.73 28.03 9.31
C ASN A 94 -17.16 27.55 7.92
N TRP A 95 -18.27 26.81 7.80
CA TRP A 95 -18.73 26.18 6.56
C TRP A 95 -18.69 27.09 5.32
N LYS A 96 -19.23 28.32 5.44
CA LYS A 96 -19.31 29.28 4.33
C LYS A 96 -17.94 29.83 3.90
N GLY A 97 -16.94 29.77 4.77
CA GLY A 97 -15.58 30.23 4.51
C GLY A 97 -14.65 29.15 3.96
N LEU A 98 -15.07 27.88 3.94
CA LEU A 98 -14.29 26.78 3.38
C LEU A 98 -14.21 26.86 1.86
N ASP A 99 -13.15 26.28 1.29
CA ASP A 99 -13.02 26.14 -0.16
C ASP A 99 -14.22 25.33 -0.73
N SER A 100 -14.68 25.74 -1.90
CA SER A 100 -15.63 25.01 -2.73
C SER A 100 -15.29 23.54 -2.92
N VAL A 101 -14.00 23.17 -3.03
CA VAL A 101 -13.56 21.78 -3.16
C VAL A 101 -13.90 20.99 -1.90
N VAL A 102 -13.52 21.51 -0.72
CA VAL A 102 -13.85 20.90 0.58
C VAL A 102 -15.37 20.74 0.74
N GLN A 103 -16.15 21.74 0.33
CA GLN A 103 -17.60 21.64 0.38
C GLN A 103 -18.16 20.54 -0.54
N GLN A 104 -17.58 20.36 -1.74
CA GLN A 104 -17.95 19.24 -2.62
C GLN A 104 -17.52 17.89 -2.03
N ASP A 105 -16.39 17.82 -1.35
CA ASP A 105 -15.92 16.58 -0.70
C ASP A 105 -16.88 16.15 0.41
N VAL A 106 -17.33 17.09 1.27
CA VAL A 106 -18.38 16.81 2.27
C VAL A 106 -19.68 16.36 1.60
N LYS A 107 -20.07 16.99 0.48
CA LYS A 107 -21.26 16.59 -0.28
C LYS A 107 -21.17 15.17 -0.83
N GLY A 108 -20.01 14.79 -1.36
CA GLY A 108 -19.76 13.48 -1.95
C GLY A 108 -19.70 12.37 -0.90
N SER A 109 -19.07 12.64 0.24
CA SER A 109 -18.85 11.65 1.30
C SER A 109 -20.04 11.54 2.28
N ASN A 110 -20.66 12.65 2.68
CA ASN A 110 -21.83 12.65 3.56
C ASN A 110 -22.85 13.74 3.15
N PRO A 111 -23.79 13.39 2.23
CA PRO A 111 -24.80 14.33 1.76
C PRO A 111 -25.69 14.90 2.87
N VAL A 112 -25.92 14.15 3.95
CA VAL A 112 -26.75 14.61 5.08
C VAL A 112 -26.03 15.67 5.89
N ALA A 113 -24.75 15.45 6.22
CA ALA A 113 -23.92 16.45 6.90
C ALA A 113 -23.82 17.72 6.06
N TYR A 114 -23.59 17.59 4.74
CA TYR A 114 -23.57 18.71 3.80
C TYR A 114 -24.86 19.56 3.87
N GLN A 115 -26.03 18.92 3.78
CA GLN A 115 -27.31 19.64 3.84
C GLN A 115 -27.50 20.33 5.21
N ARG A 116 -27.15 19.65 6.31
CA ARG A 116 -27.23 20.23 7.65
C ARG A 116 -26.33 21.46 7.79
N LEU A 117 -25.09 21.40 7.31
CA LEU A 117 -24.14 22.52 7.31
C LEU A 117 -24.63 23.68 6.42
N GLN A 118 -25.11 23.37 5.22
CA GLN A 118 -25.66 24.38 4.29
C GLN A 118 -26.84 25.16 4.90
N HIS A 119 -27.66 24.50 5.71
CA HIS A 119 -28.80 25.10 6.40
C HIS A 119 -28.49 25.65 7.80
N GLY A 120 -27.24 25.58 8.27
CA GLY A 120 -26.85 26.02 9.61
C GLY A 120 -27.51 25.20 10.73
N LYS A 121 -27.76 23.92 10.48
CA LYS A 121 -28.43 22.96 11.37
C LYS A 121 -27.55 21.77 11.73
N PHE A 122 -26.25 21.83 11.44
CA PHE A 122 -25.34 20.80 11.88
C PHE A 122 -25.17 20.87 13.40
N ILE A 123 -25.22 19.73 14.06
CA ILE A 123 -25.02 19.60 15.50
C ILE A 123 -23.86 18.63 15.67
N LEU A 124 -22.82 19.08 16.37
CA LEU A 124 -21.64 18.29 16.66
C LEU A 124 -21.99 17.19 17.67
N ASN A 125 -21.56 15.97 17.38
CA ASN A 125 -21.63 14.84 18.30
C ASN A 125 -20.38 14.83 19.20
N ASP A 126 -20.53 15.20 20.46
CA ASP A 126 -19.43 15.42 21.41
C ASP A 126 -19.12 14.19 22.28
N ASP A 127 -19.17 13.00 21.70
CA ASP A 127 -18.86 11.75 22.41
C ASP A 127 -17.36 11.57 22.69
N ASP A 128 -17.02 10.68 23.63
CA ASP A 128 -15.63 10.39 24.01
C ASP A 128 -14.80 9.92 22.80
N THR A 129 -15.42 9.19 21.86
CA THR A 129 -14.77 8.70 20.64
C THR A 129 -14.33 9.86 19.73
N TYR A 130 -15.15 10.91 19.63
CA TYR A 130 -14.82 12.10 18.87
C TYR A 130 -13.56 12.78 19.43
N PHE A 131 -13.52 13.01 20.75
CA PHE A 131 -12.36 13.66 21.40
C PHE A 131 -11.12 12.77 21.38
N LEU A 132 -11.27 11.45 21.51
CA LEU A 132 -10.15 10.52 21.40
C LEU A 132 -9.51 10.56 19.99
N ASN A 133 -10.33 10.62 18.94
CA ASN A 133 -9.83 10.75 17.56
C ASN A 133 -9.24 12.14 17.29
N LEU A 134 -9.76 13.20 17.90
CA LEU A 134 -9.15 14.52 17.84
C LEU A 134 -7.76 14.52 18.49
N ALA A 135 -7.61 13.94 19.68
CA ALA A 135 -6.32 13.81 20.37
C ALA A 135 -5.30 12.97 19.56
N ARG A 136 -5.77 11.92 18.88
CA ARG A 136 -4.97 11.11 17.94
C ARG A 136 -4.55 11.90 16.70
N ALA A 137 -5.39 12.78 16.20
CA ALA A 137 -5.05 13.67 15.09
C ALA A 137 -3.99 14.70 15.52
N GLU A 138 -4.17 15.30 16.71
CA GLU A 138 -3.23 16.26 17.29
C GLU A 138 -1.85 15.67 17.62
N SER A 139 -1.77 14.37 17.88
CA SER A 139 -0.48 13.68 18.08
C SER A 139 0.31 13.44 16.79
N GLY A 140 -0.26 13.80 15.63
CA GLY A 140 0.42 13.70 14.34
C GLY A 140 0.45 12.29 13.75
N LEU A 141 -0.54 11.45 14.07
CA LEU A 141 -0.67 10.13 13.45
C LEU A 141 -0.77 10.23 11.92
N ASN A 142 -0.36 9.16 11.23
CA ASN A 142 -0.64 9.02 9.81
C ASN A 142 -2.15 8.95 9.58
N VAL A 143 -2.65 9.60 8.52
CA VAL A 143 -4.08 9.70 8.23
C VAL A 143 -4.73 8.33 7.98
N ASP A 144 -4.01 7.35 7.43
CA ASP A 144 -4.54 5.99 7.25
C ASP A 144 -4.84 5.34 8.59
N VAL A 145 -3.92 5.48 9.56
CA VAL A 145 -4.07 4.94 10.92
C VAL A 145 -5.20 5.65 11.65
N LEU A 146 -5.27 6.99 11.52
CA LEU A 146 -6.33 7.79 12.10
C LEU A 146 -7.71 7.42 11.54
N ASN A 147 -7.80 7.20 10.22
CA ASN A 147 -9.03 6.73 9.58
C ASN A 147 -9.42 5.32 10.04
N ALA A 148 -8.45 4.42 10.27
CA ALA A 148 -8.72 3.11 10.83
C ALA A 148 -9.32 3.22 12.24
N TYR A 149 -8.81 4.13 13.08
CA TYR A 149 -9.37 4.42 14.39
C TYR A 149 -10.75 5.07 14.35
N ALA A 150 -10.97 5.99 13.42
CA ALA A 150 -12.25 6.66 13.24
C ALA A 150 -13.37 5.68 12.82
N ASN A 151 -13.01 4.63 12.08
CA ASN A 151 -13.91 3.58 11.62
C ASN A 151 -13.82 2.29 12.45
N MET A 152 -13.17 2.35 13.62
CA MET A 152 -13.03 1.20 14.50
C MET A 152 -14.42 0.71 14.93
N LYS A 153 -14.69 -0.58 14.72
CA LYS A 153 -15.92 -1.20 15.21
C LYS A 153 -15.97 -1.13 16.74
N GLN A 154 -17.17 -1.12 17.28
CA GLN A 154 -17.45 -1.08 18.71
C GLN A 154 -17.50 -2.50 19.31
N PRO A 155 -17.33 -2.65 20.64
CA PRO A 155 -17.26 -3.97 21.29
C PRO A 155 -18.46 -4.89 21.05
N HIS A 156 -19.62 -4.33 20.71
CA HIS A 156 -20.86 -5.07 20.44
C HIS A 156 -21.04 -5.42 18.95
N GLU A 157 -20.18 -4.91 18.07
CA GLU A 157 -20.25 -5.16 16.64
C GLU A 157 -19.55 -6.47 16.26
N ARG A 158 -20.02 -7.06 15.16
CA ARG A 158 -19.48 -8.31 14.64
C ARG A 158 -18.02 -8.11 14.21
N ASP A 159 -17.17 -9.09 14.54
CA ASP A 159 -15.74 -9.11 14.20
C ASP A 159 -14.94 -7.96 14.85
N TYR A 160 -15.41 -7.40 15.97
CA TYR A 160 -14.68 -6.39 16.74
C TYR A 160 -13.26 -6.86 17.12
N ALA A 161 -13.15 -8.11 17.58
CA ALA A 161 -11.90 -8.70 18.02
C ALA A 161 -10.89 -8.93 16.87
N GLU A 162 -11.36 -9.05 15.62
CA GLU A 162 -10.48 -9.26 14.45
C GLU A 162 -9.66 -8.00 14.08
N GLN A 163 -9.96 -6.87 14.70
CA GLN A 163 -9.22 -5.61 14.49
C GLN A 163 -7.91 -5.53 15.31
N PHE A 164 -7.67 -6.51 16.18
CA PHE A 164 -6.57 -6.57 17.14
C PHE A 164 -5.77 -7.86 16.98
N ASP A 165 -4.46 -7.82 17.22
CA ASP A 165 -3.62 -9.03 17.09
C ASP A 165 -3.81 -9.98 18.28
N ASN A 166 -4.18 -9.44 19.45
CA ASN A 166 -4.32 -10.18 20.70
C ASN A 166 -5.20 -9.42 21.72
N ALA A 167 -5.45 -10.03 22.87
CA ALA A 167 -6.32 -9.49 23.91
C ALA A 167 -5.76 -8.23 24.60
N GLU A 168 -4.43 -8.11 24.72
CA GLU A 168 -3.78 -6.93 25.31
C GLU A 168 -3.94 -5.71 24.38
N ASP A 169 -3.76 -5.90 23.08
CA ASP A 169 -4.02 -4.87 22.07
C ASP A 169 -5.49 -4.44 22.08
N MET A 170 -6.42 -5.37 22.28
CA MET A 170 -7.84 -5.07 22.42
C MET A 170 -8.14 -4.27 23.69
N GLU A 171 -7.57 -4.63 24.84
CA GLU A 171 -7.73 -3.91 26.10
C GLU A 171 -7.17 -2.47 26.01
N ASN A 172 -6.03 -2.31 25.33
CA ASN A 172 -5.40 -1.01 25.12
C ASN A 172 -5.97 -0.22 23.92
N GLY A 173 -6.86 -0.82 23.14
CA GLY A 173 -7.43 -0.20 21.94
C GLY A 173 -6.39 0.08 20.84
N VAL A 174 -5.41 -0.81 20.64
CA VAL A 174 -4.35 -0.68 19.63
C VAL A 174 -4.65 -1.58 18.44
N LEU A 175 -5.01 -0.99 17.30
CA LEU A 175 -5.37 -1.76 16.11
C LEU A 175 -4.17 -2.51 15.51
N SER A 176 -4.40 -3.71 14.99
CA SER A 176 -3.43 -4.47 14.19
C SER A 176 -2.86 -3.63 13.05
N PHE A 177 -3.72 -2.85 12.39
CA PHE A 177 -3.32 -1.95 11.31
C PHE A 177 -2.35 -0.86 11.76
N HIS A 178 -2.51 -0.33 12.99
CA HIS A 178 -1.57 0.63 13.54
C HIS A 178 -0.20 -0.02 13.73
N LYS A 179 -0.14 -1.20 14.35
CA LYS A 179 1.13 -1.92 14.56
C LYS A 179 1.81 -2.26 13.25
N TRP A 180 1.05 -2.75 12.27
CA TRP A 180 1.49 -2.98 10.90
C TRP A 180 2.12 -1.73 10.30
N HIS A 181 1.41 -0.60 10.33
CA HIS A 181 1.87 0.66 9.76
C HIS A 181 3.14 1.16 10.47
N SER A 182 3.20 1.07 11.80
CA SER A 182 4.37 1.48 12.56
C SER A 182 5.60 0.62 12.24
N ALA A 183 5.45 -0.69 12.04
CA ALA A 183 6.54 -1.56 11.60
C ALA A 183 7.00 -1.23 10.17
N MET A 184 6.05 -1.06 9.24
CA MET A 184 6.30 -0.78 7.83
C MET A 184 7.05 0.55 7.60
N THR A 185 6.79 1.56 8.43
CA THR A 185 7.32 2.92 8.24
C THR A 185 8.62 3.20 9.00
N THR A 186 9.25 2.18 9.57
CA THR A 186 10.57 2.33 10.23
C THR A 186 11.69 2.53 9.20
N ASP A 187 12.72 3.28 9.58
CA ASP A 187 13.90 3.49 8.73
C ASP A 187 14.61 2.16 8.41
N GLN A 188 14.59 1.20 9.35
CA GLN A 188 15.13 -0.14 9.14
C GLN A 188 14.35 -0.90 8.06
N ASN A 189 13.01 -0.96 8.17
CA ASN A 189 12.19 -1.64 7.17
C ASN A 189 12.35 -1.00 5.78
N ILE A 190 12.44 0.33 5.70
CA ILE A 190 12.70 1.03 4.43
C ILE A 190 14.07 0.63 3.85
N ALA A 191 15.11 0.53 4.69
CA ALA A 191 16.42 0.07 4.27
C ALA A 191 16.40 -1.39 3.77
N ASP A 192 15.68 -2.27 4.47
CA ASP A 192 15.53 -3.67 4.10
C ASP A 192 14.80 -3.82 2.76
N LEU A 193 13.73 -3.05 2.54
CA LEU A 193 13.03 -3.00 1.24
C LEU A 193 13.94 -2.53 0.10
N HIS A 194 14.84 -1.55 0.35
CA HIS A 194 15.83 -1.11 -0.63
C HIS A 194 16.89 -2.19 -0.93
N ALA A 195 17.35 -2.92 0.09
CA ALA A 195 18.28 -4.04 -0.09
C ALA A 195 17.64 -5.15 -0.91
N GLU A 196 16.39 -5.49 -0.61
CA GLU A 196 15.59 -6.47 -1.36
C GLU A 196 15.39 -6.05 -2.82
N LEU A 197 15.04 -4.78 -3.06
CA LEU A 197 14.92 -4.23 -4.41
C LEU A 197 16.22 -4.42 -5.21
N HIS A 198 17.36 -4.04 -4.63
CA HIS A 198 18.65 -4.21 -5.29
C HIS A 198 19.01 -5.67 -5.56
N ALA A 199 18.64 -6.60 -4.66
CA ALA A 199 18.83 -8.03 -4.88
C ALA A 199 18.00 -8.53 -6.08
N TYR A 200 16.74 -8.10 -6.20
CA TYR A 200 15.88 -8.46 -7.34
C TYR A 200 16.35 -7.82 -8.66
N GLU A 201 16.75 -6.56 -8.65
CA GLU A 201 17.34 -5.90 -9.82
C GLU A 201 18.60 -6.62 -10.31
N LYS A 202 19.45 -7.03 -9.38
CA LYS A 202 20.65 -7.83 -9.68
C LYS A 202 20.28 -9.19 -10.26
N ASN A 203 19.37 -9.93 -9.61
CA ASN A 203 18.92 -11.24 -10.09
C ASN A 203 18.30 -11.17 -11.49
N LEU A 204 17.52 -10.12 -11.78
CA LEU A 204 16.97 -9.86 -13.10
C LEU A 204 18.08 -9.67 -14.14
N ASN A 205 19.05 -8.80 -13.85
CA ASN A 205 20.16 -8.51 -14.75
C ASN A 205 21.04 -9.74 -15.00
N ASP A 206 21.37 -10.47 -13.94
CA ASP A 206 22.19 -11.68 -14.05
C ASP A 206 21.45 -12.76 -14.86
N SER A 207 20.14 -12.92 -14.66
CA SER A 207 19.32 -13.88 -15.43
C SER A 207 19.21 -13.52 -16.92
N ILE A 208 19.08 -12.22 -17.24
CA ILE A 208 19.09 -11.73 -18.62
C ILE A 208 20.46 -11.98 -19.27
N ASN A 209 21.54 -11.69 -18.55
CA ASN A 209 22.91 -11.85 -19.06
C ASN A 209 23.30 -13.32 -19.27
N ALA A 210 22.83 -14.22 -18.39
CA ALA A 210 23.07 -15.65 -18.49
C ALA A 210 22.12 -16.37 -19.46
N ASN A 211 21.04 -15.69 -19.90
CA ASN A 211 19.96 -16.26 -20.72
C ASN A 211 19.33 -17.51 -20.06
N GLU A 212 19.29 -17.52 -18.72
CA GLU A 212 18.67 -18.54 -17.88
C GLU A 212 18.18 -17.88 -16.59
N ILE A 213 17.17 -18.47 -15.92
CA ILE A 213 16.70 -17.95 -14.64
C ILE A 213 17.63 -18.43 -13.54
N ILE A 214 18.37 -17.49 -12.95
CA ILE A 214 19.24 -17.75 -11.82
C ILE A 214 18.38 -17.78 -10.55
N PRO A 215 18.52 -18.78 -9.66
CA PRO A 215 17.80 -18.82 -8.39
C PRO A 215 18.04 -17.54 -7.60
N PHE A 216 16.97 -17.00 -7.02
CA PHE A 216 17.06 -15.83 -6.16
C PHE A 216 17.80 -16.19 -4.86
N ASP A 217 18.83 -15.41 -4.53
CA ASP A 217 19.63 -15.61 -3.33
C ASP A 217 19.08 -14.74 -2.19
N VAL A 218 18.32 -15.37 -1.29
CA VAL A 218 17.70 -14.71 -0.14
C VAL A 218 18.75 -14.18 0.85
N SER A 219 19.96 -14.75 0.86
CA SER A 219 21.04 -14.29 1.75
C SER A 219 21.56 -12.90 1.38
N ALA A 220 21.24 -12.42 0.17
CA ALA A 220 21.57 -11.06 -0.26
C ALA A 220 20.73 -9.96 0.42
N ILE A 221 19.69 -10.33 1.19
CA ILE A 221 18.77 -9.41 1.86
C ILE A 221 19.17 -9.14 3.32
N GLU A 222 20.12 -9.88 3.91
CA GLU A 222 20.35 -9.87 5.37
C GLU A 222 20.81 -8.50 5.94
N GLY A 223 19.84 -7.73 6.42
CA GLY A 223 19.85 -7.01 7.71
C GLY A 223 19.01 -7.79 8.73
N GLU A 224 19.41 -7.79 10.00
CA GLU A 224 18.76 -8.55 11.07
C GLU A 224 17.23 -8.33 11.14
N GLN A 225 16.47 -9.44 11.06
CA GLN A 225 15.01 -9.57 11.15
C GLN A 225 14.21 -9.30 9.86
N ALA A 226 14.42 -10.17 8.86
CA ALA A 226 13.33 -10.60 7.98
C ALA A 226 12.24 -11.31 8.82
N SER A 227 11.37 -10.56 9.47
CA SER A 227 10.19 -11.11 10.15
C SER A 227 9.04 -10.14 9.96
N ALA A 228 8.03 -10.65 9.26
CA ALA A 228 6.82 -9.99 8.83
C ALA A 228 7.05 -8.93 7.74
N PHE A 229 7.05 -9.34 6.47
CA PHE A 229 6.08 -8.87 5.47
C PHE A 229 6.39 -9.52 4.11
N GLY A 230 5.83 -10.71 3.89
CA GLY A 230 5.43 -11.13 2.55
C GLY A 230 6.44 -11.87 1.68
N VAL A 231 7.00 -12.99 2.14
CA VAL A 231 7.30 -14.13 1.23
C VAL A 231 7.00 -15.44 1.96
N THR A 232 5.79 -15.97 1.81
CA THR A 232 5.60 -17.41 2.01
C THR A 232 6.14 -18.09 0.76
N ALA A 233 7.30 -18.74 0.88
CA ALA A 233 7.73 -19.72 -0.09
C ALA A 233 6.78 -20.94 0.01
N GLU A 234 5.84 -21.03 -0.93
CA GLU A 234 5.24 -22.31 -1.34
C GLU A 234 5.75 -22.67 -2.74
#